data_AF-A0A7G6WXH7-F1
#
_entry.id   AF-A0A7G6WXH7-F1
#
_cell.length_a   1.000
_cell.length_b   1.000
_cell.length_c   1.000
_cell.angle_alpha   90.00
_cell.angle_beta   90.00
_cell.angle_gamma   90.00
#
_symmetry.space_group_name_H-M   'P 1'
#
loop_
_entity.id
_entity.type
_entity.pdbx_description
1 polymer ?
#
loop_
_entity_poly.entity_id
_entity_poly.type
_entity_poly.pdbx_seq_one_letter_code
_entity_poly.pdbx_strand_id
1 'polypeptide(L)'
;MHTIPRTQPSSVNASQQSTSTGRLGDPLRRRMARRLSTITIFLLLVASSMLSPIGISPASAAGCYRQGCNNQDPQAMGCSADAKSLDSYTWNGFYVEMRFSPSCSAAWTRATVNDCSHGGSIKTIAWYDWQATQWAAQSNVQVPCYGTTWTKMFSYYFYIQSCIQLYGGPQYCTRTH
;
A
#
# COMPACT_ATOMS: atom_id res chain seq x y z
N MET A 1 11.96 -3.50 -50.71
CA MET A 1 13.15 -2.69 -51.04
C MET A 1 12.98 -1.39 -50.27
N HIS A 2 13.78 -0.94 -49.32
CA HIS A 2 15.20 -1.11 -49.09
C HIS A 2 15.46 -0.96 -47.58
N THR A 3 16.59 -1.50 -47.14
CA THR A 3 16.92 -1.86 -45.75
C THR A 3 18.10 -0.99 -45.26
N ILE A 4 18.29 -0.93 -43.93
CA ILE A 4 19.54 -0.64 -43.17
C ILE A 4 20.07 0.84 -43.20
N PRO A 5 21.02 1.29 -42.33
CA PRO A 5 21.46 0.86 -40.98
C PRO A 5 21.67 1.95 -39.88
N ARG A 6 21.80 1.44 -38.65
CA ARG A 6 22.54 1.99 -37.49
C ARG A 6 24.01 2.31 -37.79
N THR A 7 24.57 3.32 -37.13
CA THR A 7 26.01 3.36 -36.78
C THR A 7 26.23 4.02 -35.40
N GLN A 8 26.92 3.30 -34.51
CA GLN A 8 27.69 3.83 -33.38
C GLN A 8 29.05 4.31 -33.89
N PRO A 9 29.81 5.04 -33.06
CA PRO A 9 31.22 4.67 -32.92
C PRO A 9 31.70 4.60 -31.47
N SER A 10 32.54 3.59 -31.25
CA SER A 10 33.44 3.39 -30.11
C SER A 10 34.85 3.89 -30.48
N SER A 11 35.62 4.40 -29.52
CA SER A 11 37.10 4.35 -29.46
C SER A 11 37.53 5.00 -28.11
N VAL A 12 38.13 4.30 -27.15
CA VAL A 12 39.44 3.62 -27.04
C VAL A 12 40.63 4.58 -26.82
N ASN A 13 41.11 4.56 -25.57
CA ASN A 13 42.48 4.72 -25.01
C ASN A 13 43.60 5.40 -25.80
N ALA A 14 44.31 6.31 -25.11
CA ALA A 14 45.78 6.42 -25.05
C ALA A 14 46.16 7.36 -23.87
N SER A 15 46.72 6.90 -22.74
CA SER A 15 48.14 6.66 -22.42
C SER A 15 49.14 7.74 -22.88
N GLN A 16 49.83 8.39 -21.91
CA GLN A 16 51.28 8.78 -21.86
C GLN A 16 51.46 9.94 -20.85
N GLN A 17 52.10 9.75 -19.67
CA GLN A 17 53.55 9.72 -19.36
C GLN A 17 54.31 11.05 -19.52
N SER A 18 54.90 11.55 -18.41
CA SER A 18 56.29 12.09 -18.29
C SER A 18 56.50 12.77 -16.93
N THR A 19 57.24 12.14 -15.99
CA THR A 19 58.68 12.32 -15.67
C THR A 19 59.02 13.53 -14.79
N SER A 20 59.63 13.31 -13.62
CA SER A 20 61.10 13.38 -13.44
C SER A 20 61.52 13.42 -11.96
N THR A 21 62.59 12.65 -11.66
CA THR A 21 63.76 12.96 -10.79
C THR A 21 63.53 13.65 -9.44
N GLY A 22 64.00 13.18 -8.28
CA GLY A 22 65.14 12.32 -7.94
C GLY A 22 65.86 12.94 -6.73
N ARG A 23 66.14 12.16 -5.68
CA ARG A 23 67.17 12.40 -4.63
C ARG A 23 67.27 11.11 -3.79
N LEU A 24 68.35 10.35 -3.93
CA LEU A 24 69.54 10.42 -3.07
C LEU A 24 69.12 10.10 -1.62
N GLY A 25 69.12 8.85 -1.15
CA GLY A 25 70.19 7.86 -1.18
C GLY A 25 70.77 7.81 0.23
N ASP A 26 70.43 6.78 1.01
CA ASP A 26 71.23 6.28 2.15
C ASP A 26 70.70 4.93 2.68
N PRO A 27 71.55 4.12 3.32
CA PRO A 27 71.62 2.69 3.00
C PRO A 27 71.18 1.77 4.15
N LEU A 28 70.86 0.55 3.73
CA LEU A 28 71.16 -0.71 4.43
C LEU A 28 70.52 -0.97 5.80
N ARG A 29 69.58 -1.94 5.73
CA ARG A 29 69.72 -3.25 6.39
C ARG A 29 69.40 -3.24 7.89
N ARG A 30 68.18 -3.65 8.23
CA ARG A 30 67.95 -4.65 9.28
C ARG A 30 66.53 -5.23 9.23
N ARG A 31 66.52 -6.52 8.84
CA ARG A 31 65.79 -7.63 9.46
C ARG A 31 64.27 -7.48 9.67
N MET A 32 63.57 -8.23 8.82
CA MET A 32 62.36 -9.00 9.13
C MET A 32 61.95 -9.06 10.61
N ALA A 33 60.77 -8.54 10.92
CA ALA A 33 59.79 -9.14 11.84
C ALA A 33 58.53 -8.26 11.78
N ARG A 34 57.49 -8.66 11.04
CA ARG A 34 56.28 -9.27 11.65
C ARG A 34 55.98 -8.69 13.04
N ARG A 35 54.98 -7.81 13.13
CA ARG A 35 53.73 -7.96 13.92
C ARG A 35 53.11 -6.60 14.25
N LEU A 36 51.81 -6.50 13.93
CA LEU A 36 50.73 -5.76 14.61
C LEU A 36 50.95 -4.28 14.97
N SER A 37 50.19 -3.38 14.33
CA SER A 37 49.17 -2.53 15.00
C SER A 37 48.63 -1.47 14.05
N THR A 38 47.43 -1.67 13.54
CA THR A 38 46.61 -0.65 12.87
C THR A 38 45.42 -0.32 13.77
N ILE A 39 45.57 0.68 14.63
CA ILE A 39 44.58 1.30 15.52
C ILE A 39 45.15 2.73 15.70
N THR A 40 44.55 3.88 15.45
CA THR A 40 43.16 4.36 15.40
C THR A 40 43.24 5.84 14.98
N ILE A 41 42.65 6.26 13.86
CA ILE A 41 42.21 7.65 13.66
C ILE A 41 40.98 7.63 12.72
N PHE A 42 39.79 7.41 13.30
CA PHE A 42 38.51 7.76 12.68
C PHE A 42 37.61 8.31 13.80
N LEU A 43 38.05 9.42 14.39
CA LEU A 43 37.24 10.23 15.29
C LEU A 43 37.23 11.62 14.65
N LEU A 44 36.02 12.18 14.46
CA LEU A 44 35.67 13.49 13.87
C LEU A 44 35.05 13.38 12.46
N LEU A 45 33.70 13.25 12.42
CA LEU A 45 32.75 13.88 11.47
C LEU A 45 31.39 13.15 11.47
N VAL A 46 30.67 13.12 12.60
CA VAL A 46 29.26 12.67 12.62
C VAL A 46 28.42 13.61 13.49
N ALA A 47 28.27 14.85 13.05
CA ALA A 47 27.40 15.82 13.71
C ALA A 47 26.73 16.70 12.66
N SER A 48 25.90 16.11 11.80
CA SER A 48 25.00 16.87 10.91
C SER A 48 23.81 15.98 10.53
N SER A 49 22.62 16.57 10.61
CA SER A 49 21.37 16.12 9.98
C SER A 49 20.42 15.24 10.81
N MET A 50 19.76 15.85 11.80
CA MET A 50 18.43 15.43 12.27
C MET A 50 17.38 16.46 11.82
N LEU A 51 17.22 16.63 10.50
CA LEU A 51 15.99 17.20 9.95
C LEU A 51 15.12 16.01 9.53
N SER A 52 14.19 15.61 10.40
CA SER A 52 13.15 14.67 10.01
C SER A 52 12.31 15.30 8.90
N PRO A 53 12.10 14.63 7.76
CA PRO A 53 11.13 15.11 6.78
C PRO A 53 9.76 15.13 7.47
N ILE A 54 9.15 16.32 7.49
CA ILE A 54 7.76 16.49 7.89
C ILE A 54 6.97 15.62 6.91
N GLY A 55 6.34 14.54 7.40
CA GLY A 55 5.58 13.61 6.58
C GLY A 55 4.34 14.29 6.03
N ILE A 56 4.48 15.00 4.92
CA ILE A 56 3.35 15.41 4.09
C ILE A 56 2.94 14.14 3.35
N SER A 57 2.06 13.35 3.95
CA SER A 57 1.41 12.25 3.23
C SER A 57 0.75 12.88 2.01
N PRO A 58 1.06 12.43 0.78
CA PRO A 58 0.34 12.92 -0.37
C PRO A 58 -1.15 12.67 -0.11
N ALA A 59 -1.97 13.70 -0.33
CA ALA A 59 -3.40 13.46 -0.45
C ALA A 59 -3.56 12.54 -1.66
N SER A 60 -3.62 11.24 -1.41
CA SER A 60 -3.83 10.24 -2.44
C SER A 60 -5.16 10.58 -3.09
N ALA A 61 -5.10 11.13 -4.29
CA ALA A 61 -6.28 11.39 -5.08
C ALA A 61 -6.99 10.05 -5.28
N ALA A 62 -8.30 10.04 -5.06
CA ALA A 62 -9.14 8.88 -5.30
C ALA A 62 -8.88 8.35 -6.72
N GLY A 63 -8.55 7.06 -6.84
CA GLY A 63 -8.28 6.40 -8.12
C GLY A 63 -9.54 6.12 -8.96
N CYS A 64 -10.72 6.36 -8.39
CA CYS A 64 -12.01 6.18 -9.05
C CYS A 64 -13.05 7.19 -8.51
N TYR A 65 -14.15 7.36 -9.24
CA TYR A 65 -15.27 8.18 -8.79
C TYR A 65 -16.61 7.61 -9.26
N ARG A 66 -17.61 7.60 -8.39
CA ARG A 66 -18.99 7.10 -8.64
C ARG A 66 -19.00 5.72 -9.27
N GLN A 67 -19.63 5.55 -10.44
CA GLN A 67 -19.75 4.26 -11.13
C GLN A 67 -18.39 3.66 -11.51
N GLY A 68 -17.35 4.48 -11.68
CA GLY A 68 -15.98 4.01 -11.92
C GLY A 68 -15.39 3.24 -10.72
N CYS A 69 -15.96 3.40 -9.53
CA CYS A 69 -15.55 2.66 -8.33
C CYS A 69 -16.24 1.30 -8.17
N ASN A 70 -17.23 0.97 -9.01
CA ASN A 70 -17.93 -0.30 -8.91
C ASN A 70 -16.94 -1.46 -9.03
N ASN A 71 -17.02 -2.41 -8.09
CA ASN A 71 -16.14 -3.58 -7.97
C ASN A 71 -14.65 -3.27 -7.73
N GLN A 72 -14.29 -2.03 -7.42
CA GLN A 72 -12.92 -1.65 -7.10
C GLN A 72 -12.60 -1.84 -5.61
N ASP A 73 -11.32 -2.03 -5.30
CA ASP A 73 -10.85 -2.13 -3.91
C ASP A 73 -10.76 -0.73 -3.26
N PRO A 74 -11.40 -0.50 -2.11
CA PRO A 74 -11.41 0.82 -1.47
C PRO A 74 -10.03 1.28 -0.97
N GLN A 75 -9.14 0.36 -0.59
CA GLN A 75 -7.79 0.72 -0.16
C GLN A 75 -6.91 1.05 -1.37
N ALA A 76 -6.96 0.20 -2.40
CA ALA A 76 -6.15 0.42 -3.61
C ALA A 76 -6.53 1.71 -4.34
N MET A 77 -7.80 2.10 -4.30
CA MET A 77 -8.30 3.35 -4.90
C MET A 77 -8.12 4.56 -3.99
N GLY A 78 -7.59 4.41 -2.76
CA GLY A 78 -7.42 5.51 -1.80
C GLY A 78 -8.72 6.02 -1.16
N CYS A 79 -9.87 5.40 -1.47
CA CYS A 79 -11.19 5.80 -0.95
C CYS A 79 -11.32 5.62 0.56
N SER A 80 -10.52 4.75 1.16
CA SER A 80 -10.55 4.52 2.60
C SER A 80 -10.08 5.71 3.44
N ALA A 81 -9.30 6.62 2.84
CA ALA A 81 -8.61 7.71 3.55
C ALA A 81 -9.57 8.73 4.20
N ASP A 82 -10.67 9.05 3.52
CA ASP A 82 -11.68 10.01 4.00
C ASP A 82 -13.03 9.35 4.33
N ALA A 83 -13.04 8.01 4.38
CA ALA A 83 -14.29 7.28 4.57
C ALA A 83 -14.83 7.41 6.00
N LYS A 84 -16.16 7.52 6.08
CA LYS A 84 -16.94 7.52 7.32
C LYS A 84 -17.88 6.33 7.37
N SER A 85 -18.25 5.92 8.58
CA SER A 85 -19.23 4.85 8.78
C SER A 85 -20.63 5.49 8.84
N LEU A 86 -21.50 5.13 7.91
CA LEU A 86 -22.87 5.64 7.81
C LEU A 86 -23.86 4.86 8.67
N ASP A 87 -23.59 3.56 8.83
CA ASP A 87 -24.36 2.64 9.66
C ASP A 87 -23.41 1.55 10.17
N SER A 88 -23.71 0.97 11.32
CA SER A 88 -22.91 -0.12 11.89
C SER A 88 -23.68 -0.92 12.92
N TYR A 89 -23.30 -2.18 13.10
CA TYR A 89 -23.84 -3.03 14.16
C TYR A 89 -22.81 -4.09 14.57
N THR A 90 -23.02 -4.67 15.74
CA THR A 90 -22.23 -5.82 16.22
C THR A 90 -23.12 -7.06 16.25
N TRP A 91 -22.65 -8.16 15.66
CA TRP A 91 -23.35 -9.44 15.64
C TRP A 91 -22.36 -10.56 15.87
N ASN A 92 -22.55 -11.41 16.89
CA ASN A 92 -21.69 -12.56 17.19
C ASN A 92 -20.17 -12.28 17.12
N GLY A 93 -19.71 -11.16 17.70
CA GLY A 93 -18.30 -10.79 17.73
C GLY A 93 -17.78 -10.06 16.48
N PHE A 94 -18.61 -9.93 15.44
CA PHE A 94 -18.30 -9.16 14.23
C PHE A 94 -18.83 -7.74 14.37
N TYR A 95 -17.95 -6.74 14.34
CA TYR A 95 -18.33 -5.34 14.17
C TYR A 95 -18.38 -5.01 12.68
N VAL A 96 -19.58 -4.78 12.15
CA VAL A 96 -19.85 -4.54 10.72
C VAL A 96 -20.20 -3.07 10.52
N GLU A 97 -19.55 -2.44 9.55
CA GLU A 97 -19.72 -1.04 9.22
C GLU A 97 -20.02 -0.86 7.73
N MET A 98 -20.98 0.00 7.44
CA MET A 98 -21.18 0.54 6.11
C MET A 98 -20.30 1.78 5.94
N ARG A 99 -19.21 1.62 5.19
CA ARG A 99 -18.24 2.68 4.93
C ARG A 99 -18.63 3.43 3.67
N PHE A 100 -18.53 4.75 3.70
CA PHE A 100 -18.74 5.63 2.56
C PHE A 100 -17.62 6.66 2.46
N SER A 101 -17.10 6.87 1.26
CA SER A 101 -16.09 7.87 0.93
C SER A 101 -16.72 9.02 0.13
N PRO A 102 -16.72 10.26 0.66
CA PRO A 102 -17.10 11.44 -0.10
C PRO A 102 -16.22 11.65 -1.34
N SER A 103 -14.89 11.46 -1.22
CA SER A 103 -13.96 11.66 -2.34
C SER A 103 -14.22 10.69 -3.50
N CYS A 104 -14.63 9.45 -3.21
CA CYS A 104 -14.96 8.45 -4.24
C CYS A 104 -16.44 8.41 -4.62
N SER A 105 -17.35 9.00 -3.82
CA SER A 105 -18.80 8.84 -3.95
C SER A 105 -19.20 7.36 -4.04
N ALA A 106 -18.60 6.53 -3.19
CA ALA A 106 -18.77 5.08 -3.18
C ALA A 106 -18.79 4.53 -1.76
N ALA A 107 -19.44 3.37 -1.59
CA ALA A 107 -19.60 2.69 -0.31
C ALA A 107 -19.27 1.20 -0.39
N TRP A 108 -18.92 0.62 0.76
CA TRP A 108 -18.57 -0.78 0.92
C TRP A 108 -18.79 -1.21 2.38
N THR A 109 -18.70 -2.50 2.62
CA THR A 109 -18.83 -3.10 3.95
C THR A 109 -17.43 -3.36 4.49
N ARG A 110 -17.18 -2.92 5.73
CA ARG A 110 -15.99 -3.30 6.49
C ARG A 110 -16.44 -4.11 7.69
N ALA A 111 -15.70 -5.16 8.03
CA ALA A 111 -15.90 -5.88 9.28
C ALA A 111 -14.61 -5.99 10.05
N THR A 112 -14.72 -5.86 11.37
CA THR A 112 -13.64 -6.17 12.33
C THR A 112 -14.08 -7.34 13.20
N VAL A 113 -13.21 -8.33 13.31
CA VAL A 113 -13.45 -9.61 13.97
C VAL A 113 -12.44 -9.78 15.09
N ASN A 114 -12.93 -10.08 16.29
CA ASN A 114 -12.08 -10.20 17.48
C ASN A 114 -11.98 -11.63 18.02
N ASP A 115 -12.69 -12.58 17.42
CA ASP A 115 -12.68 -13.99 17.82
C ASP A 115 -12.87 -14.93 16.63
N CYS A 116 -12.43 -16.17 16.80
CA CYS A 116 -12.48 -17.22 15.78
C CYS A 116 -13.67 -18.16 15.96
N SER A 117 -14.65 -17.84 16.81
CA SER A 117 -15.70 -18.78 17.20
C SER A 117 -16.71 -19.03 16.08
N HIS A 118 -16.77 -18.14 15.09
CA HIS A 118 -17.69 -18.20 13.98
C HIS A 118 -16.98 -17.88 12.66
N GLY A 119 -17.46 -18.49 11.57
CA GLY A 119 -17.07 -18.15 10.21
C GLY A 119 -18.26 -17.64 9.41
N GLY A 120 -17.98 -16.97 8.28
CA GLY A 120 -19.03 -16.45 7.42
C GLY A 120 -18.51 -15.52 6.33
N SER A 121 -19.39 -14.64 5.87
CA SER A 121 -19.06 -13.62 4.89
C SER A 121 -19.73 -12.30 5.21
N ILE A 122 -19.05 -11.22 4.87
CA ILE A 122 -19.66 -9.90 4.79
C ILE A 122 -20.04 -9.61 3.34
N LYS A 123 -21.07 -8.80 3.16
CA LYS A 123 -21.59 -8.42 1.85
C LYS A 123 -21.86 -6.93 1.80
N THR A 124 -21.56 -6.33 0.66
CA THR A 124 -22.19 -5.06 0.25
C THR A 124 -23.19 -5.39 -0.83
N ILE A 125 -24.40 -4.92 -0.64
CA ILE A 125 -25.55 -5.20 -1.47
C ILE A 125 -26.03 -3.85 -1.99
N ALA A 126 -26.05 -3.69 -3.32
CA ALA A 126 -26.52 -2.48 -4.00
C ALA A 126 -27.90 -2.73 -4.62
N TRP A 127 -28.80 -1.77 -4.43
CA TRP A 127 -30.19 -1.81 -4.86
C TRP A 127 -30.54 -0.60 -5.73
N TYR A 128 -31.49 -0.78 -6.65
CA TYR A 128 -32.06 0.33 -7.42
C TYR A 128 -33.09 1.13 -6.63
N ASP A 129 -33.66 0.56 -5.57
CA ASP A 129 -34.69 1.17 -4.72
C ASP A 129 -34.32 1.10 -3.24
N TRP A 130 -34.87 2.04 -2.47
CA TRP A 130 -34.61 2.13 -1.03
C TRP A 130 -35.27 1.01 -0.22
N GLN A 131 -36.25 0.31 -0.78
CA GLN A 131 -36.96 -0.79 -0.10
C GLN A 131 -36.23 -2.12 -0.24
N ALA A 132 -35.07 -2.15 -0.91
CA ALA A 132 -34.28 -3.34 -1.15
C ALA A 132 -35.08 -4.44 -1.88
N THR A 133 -35.86 -4.04 -2.91
CA THR A 133 -36.72 -4.96 -3.68
C THR A 133 -36.19 -5.24 -5.09
N GLN A 134 -35.43 -4.31 -5.67
CA GLN A 134 -34.89 -4.37 -7.02
C GLN A 134 -33.37 -4.49 -7.00
N TRP A 135 -32.91 -5.71 -7.24
CA TRP A 135 -31.51 -6.09 -7.16
C TRP A 135 -30.63 -5.39 -8.19
N ALA A 136 -29.48 -4.83 -7.78
CA ALA A 136 -28.48 -4.28 -8.69
C ALA A 136 -27.19 -5.13 -8.74
N ALA A 137 -26.43 -5.21 -7.65
CA ALA A 137 -25.14 -5.92 -7.60
C ALA A 137 -24.63 -6.16 -6.18
N GLN A 138 -23.85 -7.23 -5.94
CA GLN A 138 -23.22 -7.53 -4.64
C GLN A 138 -21.73 -7.78 -4.76
N SER A 139 -21.04 -7.55 -3.65
CA SER A 139 -19.70 -8.05 -3.39
C SER A 139 -19.73 -8.80 -2.06
N ASN A 140 -19.15 -9.99 -2.03
CA ASN A 140 -19.04 -10.83 -0.84
C ASN A 140 -17.58 -11.19 -0.56
N VAL A 141 -17.19 -11.12 0.70
CA VAL A 141 -15.84 -11.48 1.15
C VAL A 141 -15.95 -12.34 2.40
N GLN A 142 -15.17 -13.43 2.46
CA GLN A 142 -15.11 -14.27 3.65
C GLN A 142 -14.47 -13.48 4.79
N VAL A 143 -15.06 -13.53 5.97
CA VAL A 143 -14.47 -12.89 7.15
C VAL A 143 -13.30 -13.73 7.66
N PRO A 144 -12.14 -13.11 7.96
CA PRO A 144 -11.04 -13.82 8.59
C PRO A 144 -11.40 -14.16 10.04
N CYS A 145 -10.66 -15.09 10.63
CA CYS A 145 -10.84 -15.46 12.03
C CYS A 145 -10.49 -14.32 13.01
N TYR A 146 -9.61 -13.38 12.60
CA TYR A 146 -9.28 -12.20 13.38
C TYR A 146 -8.88 -11.05 12.45
N GLY A 147 -9.12 -9.81 12.90
CA GLY A 147 -8.68 -8.60 12.22
C GLY A 147 -9.78 -7.98 11.37
N THR A 148 -9.38 -7.20 10.37
CA THR A 148 -10.31 -6.41 9.56
C THR A 148 -10.32 -6.88 8.11
N THR A 149 -11.50 -6.94 7.52
CA THR A 149 -11.70 -7.20 6.09
C THR A 149 -12.73 -6.23 5.50
N TRP A 150 -12.78 -6.15 4.18
CA TRP A 150 -13.73 -5.31 3.46
C TRP A 150 -14.11 -5.90 2.11
N THR A 151 -15.29 -5.53 1.64
CA THR A 151 -15.79 -5.87 0.30
C THR A 151 -15.29 -4.88 -0.76
N LYS A 152 -15.58 -5.17 -2.03
CA LYS A 152 -15.43 -4.20 -3.10
C LYS A 152 -16.48 -3.10 -2.98
N MET A 153 -16.15 -1.94 -3.54
CA MET A 153 -17.03 -0.77 -3.53
C MET A 153 -18.16 -0.86 -4.55
N PHE A 154 -19.27 -0.20 -4.22
CA PHE A 154 -20.29 0.21 -5.17
C PHE A 154 -20.49 1.72 -5.11
N SER A 155 -20.80 2.30 -6.25
CA SER A 155 -21.21 3.70 -6.38
C SER A 155 -22.36 3.99 -5.43
N TYR A 156 -22.27 5.09 -4.70
CA TYR A 156 -23.33 5.56 -3.81
C TYR A 156 -24.50 6.22 -4.57
N TYR A 157 -24.58 5.98 -5.87
CA TYR A 157 -25.77 6.20 -6.68
C TYR A 157 -26.85 5.14 -6.41
N PHE A 158 -26.43 3.93 -6.03
CA PHE A 158 -27.34 2.87 -5.59
C PHE A 158 -27.69 3.06 -4.11
N TYR A 159 -28.80 2.45 -3.70
CA TYR A 159 -29.07 2.27 -2.28
C TYR A 159 -28.21 1.12 -1.76
N ILE A 160 -27.41 1.39 -0.74
CA ILE A 160 -26.40 0.45 -0.24
C ILE A 160 -26.82 -0.15 1.09
N GLN A 161 -26.57 -1.45 1.23
CA GLN A 161 -26.79 -2.19 2.46
C GLN A 161 -25.55 -3.02 2.78
N SER A 162 -25.16 -3.01 4.06
CA SER A 162 -24.06 -3.83 4.58
C SER A 162 -24.62 -5.00 5.36
N CYS A 163 -24.18 -6.21 5.02
CA CYS A 163 -24.69 -7.44 5.63
C CYS A 163 -23.56 -8.35 6.10
N ILE A 164 -23.92 -9.24 7.03
CA ILE A 164 -23.14 -10.40 7.42
C ILE A 164 -24.00 -11.65 7.34
N GLN A 165 -23.41 -12.76 6.88
CA GLN A 165 -24.02 -14.08 6.88
C GLN A 165 -23.02 -15.07 7.46
N LEU A 166 -23.34 -15.60 8.65
CA LEU A 166 -22.57 -16.67 9.28
C LEU A 166 -22.87 -18.00 8.59
N TYR A 167 -21.94 -18.95 8.63
CA TYR A 167 -22.18 -20.28 8.06
C TYR A 167 -23.37 -20.96 8.73
N GLY A 168 -24.33 -21.41 7.91
CA GLY A 168 -25.57 -22.04 8.38
C GLY A 168 -26.56 -21.09 9.09
N GLY A 169 -26.23 -19.80 9.22
CA GLY A 169 -27.05 -18.80 9.89
C GLY A 169 -27.83 -17.90 8.93
N PRO A 170 -28.83 -17.15 9.45
CA PRO A 170 -29.51 -16.12 8.67
C PRO A 170 -28.58 -14.95 8.36
N GLN A 171 -28.93 -14.19 7.32
CA GLN A 171 -28.27 -12.94 6.98
C GLN A 171 -28.83 -11.79 7.84
N TYR A 172 -27.94 -10.97 8.38
CA TYR A 172 -28.29 -9.72 9.07
C TYR A 172 -27.70 -8.55 8.31
N CYS A 173 -28.45 -7.45 8.23
CA CYS A 173 -28.09 -6.30 7.43
C CYS A 173 -28.40 -4.99 8.13
N THR A 174 -27.67 -3.93 7.76
CA THR A 174 -28.03 -2.53 8.06
C THR A 174 -29.34 -2.14 7.39
N ARG A 175 -29.81 -0.92 7.64
CA ARG A 175 -30.78 -0.26 6.74
C ARG A 175 -30.11 0.05 5.40
N THR A 176 -30.93 0.32 4.39
CA THR A 176 -30.50 0.90 3.11
C THR A 176 -30.24 2.39 3.27
N HIS A 177 -29.18 2.90 2.64
CA HIS A 177 -28.87 4.33 2.56
C HIS A 177 -28.41 4.74 1.17
#